data_AF-A0A2N2LVB5-F1
#
_entry.id   AF-A0A2N2LVB5-F1
#
_cell.length_a   1.000
_cell.length_b   1.000
_cell.length_c   1.000
_cell.angle_alpha   90.00
_cell.angle_beta   90.00
_cell.angle_gamma   90.00
#
_symmetry.space_group_name_H-M   'P 1'
#
loop_
_entity.id
_entity.type
_entity.pdbx_description
1 polymer ?
#
loop_
_entity_poly.entity_id
_entity_poly.type
_entity_poly.pdbx_seq_one_letter_code
_entity_poly.pdbx_strand_id
1 'polypeptide(L)'
;MARFESYESPKNNRDSKGAKTSYVHPIWRGIGFAMIVLTPIMGWFSSVLIFDMNTQNKWLAIPRDLLVPTKDPYLLIKIILAVVISLLIFLVFQLITFFLYRITGPSRYGPLDVPPVRYSGKRYKR
;
A
#
# COMPACT_ATOMS: atom_id res chain seq x y z
N MET A 1 47.39 39.69 -24.78
CA MET A 1 46.39 39.63 -23.69
C MET A 1 45.02 39.42 -24.32
N ALA A 2 44.44 38.23 -24.17
CA ALA A 2 43.01 38.01 -24.37
C ALA A 2 42.58 37.06 -23.25
N ARG A 3 41.71 37.57 -22.37
CA ARG A 3 41.23 36.87 -21.19
C ARG A 3 40.33 35.74 -21.66
N PHE A 4 40.64 34.51 -21.28
CA PHE A 4 39.68 33.41 -21.34
C PHE A 4 38.57 33.76 -20.35
N GLU A 5 37.49 34.28 -20.89
CA GLU A 5 36.25 34.51 -20.19
C GLU A 5 35.76 33.14 -19.71
N SER A 6 35.91 32.93 -18.41
CA SER A 6 35.51 31.73 -17.71
C SER A 6 34.01 31.52 -17.91
N TYR A 7 33.66 30.64 -18.83
CA TYR A 7 32.30 30.10 -18.93
C TYR A 7 32.01 29.35 -17.63
N GLU A 8 31.35 30.01 -16.68
CA GLU A 8 30.71 29.34 -15.56
C GLU A 8 29.68 28.37 -16.17
N SER A 9 29.99 27.07 -16.15
CA SER A 9 28.99 26.06 -16.45
C SER A 9 27.83 26.26 -15.47
N PRO A 10 26.59 26.46 -15.96
CA PRO A 10 25.45 26.64 -15.06
C PRO A 10 25.38 25.40 -14.19
N LYS A 11 25.52 25.61 -12.87
CA LYS A 11 25.53 24.57 -11.85
C LYS A 11 24.30 23.71 -12.08
N ASN A 12 24.58 22.51 -12.57
CA ASN A 12 23.60 21.69 -13.21
C ASN A 12 22.67 21.11 -12.13
N ASN A 13 21.52 21.75 -11.94
CA ASN A 13 20.40 21.27 -11.12
C ASN A 13 19.75 19.99 -11.74
N ARG A 14 20.53 19.13 -12.43
CA ARG A 14 20.09 17.84 -13.00
C ARG A 14 20.18 16.70 -11.99
N ASP A 15 20.84 16.88 -10.85
CA ASP A 15 20.84 15.85 -9.79
C ASP A 15 19.50 15.80 -9.04
N SER A 16 18.68 16.85 -9.15
CA SER A 16 17.34 16.95 -8.56
C SER A 16 16.21 16.51 -9.51
N LYS A 17 16.51 16.23 -10.79
CA LYS A 17 15.51 15.77 -11.80
C LYS A 17 15.29 14.25 -11.84
N GLY A 18 15.83 13.51 -10.87
CA GLY A 18 15.65 12.06 -10.74
C GLY A 18 14.50 11.65 -9.81
N ALA A 19 14.02 12.56 -8.97
CA ALA A 19 12.92 12.30 -8.05
C ALA A 19 11.65 12.93 -8.61
N LYS A 20 11.03 12.33 -9.63
CA LYS A 20 9.58 12.54 -9.83
C LYS A 20 8.94 12.06 -8.54
N THR A 21 8.62 12.99 -7.65
CA THR A 21 7.85 12.71 -6.45
C THR A 21 6.61 11.98 -6.92
N SER A 22 6.45 10.72 -6.48
CA SER A 22 5.32 9.92 -6.85
C SER A 22 4.10 10.54 -6.17
N TYR A 23 3.50 11.54 -6.81
CA TYR A 23 2.28 12.16 -6.34
C TYR A 23 1.21 11.08 -6.41
N VAL A 24 0.95 10.44 -5.27
CA VAL A 24 -0.14 9.48 -5.15
C VAL A 24 -1.43 10.23 -5.46
N HIS A 25 -2.12 9.82 -6.51
CA HIS A 25 -3.33 10.50 -6.95
C HIS A 25 -4.33 10.59 -5.79
N PRO A 26 -5.04 11.72 -5.59
CA PRO A 26 -5.95 11.89 -4.47
C PRO A 26 -7.06 10.82 -4.40
N ILE A 27 -7.55 10.34 -5.56
CA ILE A 27 -8.52 9.23 -5.63
C ILE A 27 -7.97 7.95 -4.99
N TRP A 28 -6.69 7.67 -5.25
CA TRP A 28 -6.00 6.49 -4.74
C TRP A 28 -5.76 6.55 -3.23
N ARG A 29 -5.61 7.77 -2.68
CA ARG A 29 -5.65 7.99 -1.23
C ARG A 29 -7.04 7.75 -0.65
N GLY A 30 -8.09 8.19 -1.36
CA GLY A 30 -9.49 7.98 -0.96
C GLY A 30 -9.89 6.51 -0.90
N ILE A 31 -9.49 5.70 -1.89
CA ILE A 31 -9.78 4.25 -1.87
C ILE A 31 -9.10 3.56 -0.69
N GLY A 32 -7.86 3.93 -0.37
CA GLY A 32 -7.12 3.44 0.79
C GLY A 32 -7.84 3.74 2.10
N PHE A 33 -8.28 4.99 2.26
CA PHE A 33 -9.04 5.41 3.43
C PHE A 33 -10.36 4.64 3.58
N ALA A 34 -11.12 4.47 2.48
CA ALA A 34 -12.36 3.70 2.50
C ALA A 34 -12.12 2.25 2.93
N MET A 35 -11.05 1.61 2.43
CA MET A 35 -10.70 0.24 2.82
C MET A 35 -10.33 0.13 4.30
N ILE A 36 -9.57 1.08 4.85
CA ILE A 36 -9.18 1.06 6.27
C ILE A 36 -10.40 1.15 7.20
N VAL A 37 -11.45 1.88 6.80
CA VAL A 37 -12.68 1.99 7.60
C VAL A 37 -13.61 0.79 7.36
N LEU A 38 -13.80 0.39 6.11
CA LEU A 38 -14.73 -0.68 5.74
C LEU A 38 -14.27 -2.06 6.23
N THR A 39 -12.96 -2.33 6.18
CA THR A 39 -12.39 -3.64 6.51
C THR A 39 -12.63 -4.08 7.96
N PRO A 40 -12.34 -3.26 9.00
CA PRO A 40 -12.59 -3.68 10.39
C PRO A 40 -14.08 -3.86 10.68
N ILE A 41 -14.96 -3.07 10.04
CA ILE A 41 -16.41 -3.23 10.14
C ILE A 41 -16.80 -4.61 9.60
N MET A 42 -16.42 -4.93 8.36
CA MET A 42 -16.68 -6.23 7.74
C MET A 42 -16.05 -7.39 8.52
N GLY A 43 -14.83 -7.20 9.06
CA GLY A 43 -14.12 -8.19 9.85
C GLY A 43 -14.84 -8.57 11.14
N TRP A 44 -15.42 -7.59 11.85
CA TRP A 44 -16.21 -7.86 13.05
C TRP A 44 -17.48 -8.67 12.75
N PHE A 45 -18.27 -8.23 11.77
CA PHE A 45 -19.50 -8.95 11.39
C PHE A 45 -19.21 -10.36 10.88
N SER A 46 -18.17 -10.52 10.07
CA SER A 46 -17.75 -11.83 9.56
C SER A 46 -17.28 -12.77 10.68
N SER A 47 -16.58 -12.23 11.68
CA SER A 47 -16.13 -12.99 12.85
C SER A 47 -17.29 -13.55 13.65
N VAL A 48 -18.29 -12.72 13.95
CA VAL A 48 -19.49 -13.18 14.69
C VAL A 48 -20.23 -14.27 13.89
N LEU A 49 -20.44 -14.04 12.59
CA LEU A 49 -21.13 -14.99 11.72
C LEU A 49 -20.42 -16.35 11.66
N ILE A 50 -19.10 -16.36 11.44
CA ILE A 50 -18.30 -17.59 11.35
C ILE A 50 -18.25 -18.31 12.70
N PHE A 51 -18.16 -17.56 13.80
CA PHE A 51 -18.19 -18.15 15.13
C PHE A 51 -19.52 -18.86 15.39
N ASP A 52 -20.65 -18.21 15.06
CA ASP A 52 -21.97 -18.80 15.22
C ASP A 52 -22.13 -20.06 14.35
N MET A 53 -21.65 -20.03 13.10
CA MET A 53 -21.61 -21.20 12.23
C MET A 53 -20.73 -22.33 12.81
N ASN A 54 -19.58 -21.99 13.40
CA ASN A 54 -18.71 -22.97 14.03
C ASN A 54 -19.36 -23.61 15.26
N THR A 55 -20.15 -22.87 16.05
CA THR A 55 -20.86 -23.45 17.19
C THR A 55 -21.94 -24.44 16.78
N GLN A 56 -22.62 -24.19 15.65
CA GLN A 56 -23.65 -25.09 15.10
C GLN A 56 -23.02 -26.33 14.46
N ASN A 57 -22.03 -26.14 13.58
CA ASN A 57 -21.47 -27.21 12.77
C ASN A 57 -20.27 -27.92 13.43
N LYS A 58 -19.73 -27.36 14.51
CA LYS A 58 -18.61 -27.89 15.30
C LYS A 58 -17.37 -28.21 14.46
N TRP A 59 -17.01 -27.33 13.52
CA TRP A 59 -15.82 -27.53 12.68
C TRP A 59 -14.52 -27.53 13.48
N LEU A 60 -14.44 -26.67 14.51
CA LEU A 60 -13.28 -26.51 15.35
C LEU A 60 -13.66 -26.58 16.82
N ALA A 61 -12.96 -27.43 17.58
CA ALA A 61 -13.08 -27.49 19.03
C ALA A 61 -12.38 -26.28 19.66
N ILE A 62 -13.10 -25.54 20.49
CA ILE A 62 -12.59 -24.33 21.15
C ILE A 62 -11.83 -24.76 22.42
N PRO A 63 -10.52 -24.47 22.55
CA PRO A 63 -9.80 -24.76 23.77
C PRO A 63 -10.25 -23.80 24.88
N ARG A 64 -10.34 -24.33 26.11
CA ARG A 64 -10.87 -23.58 27.26
C ARG A 64 -9.92 -22.47 27.72
N ASP A 65 -8.64 -22.55 27.37
CA ASP A 65 -7.60 -21.59 27.77
C ASP A 65 -7.81 -20.20 27.15
N LEU A 66 -8.59 -20.11 26.06
CA LEU A 66 -8.94 -18.85 25.40
C LEU A 66 -10.20 -18.18 25.98
N LEU A 67 -10.82 -18.80 26.98
CA LEU A 67 -12.02 -18.28 27.65
C LEU A 67 -11.60 -17.28 28.72
N VAL A 68 -12.19 -16.09 28.69
CA VAL A 68 -11.95 -15.04 29.69
C VAL A 68 -13.12 -15.00 30.66
N PRO A 69 -12.88 -14.83 31.98
CA PRO A 69 -13.95 -14.62 32.96
C PRO A 69 -14.53 -13.20 32.83
N THR A 70 -15.31 -12.98 31.77
CA THR A 70 -16.00 -11.72 31.47
C THR A 70 -17.44 -12.05 31.05
N LYS A 71 -18.30 -11.03 30.88
CA LYS A 71 -19.70 -11.19 30.44
C LYS A 71 -19.84 -12.05 29.17
N ASP A 72 -18.89 -11.91 28.24
CA ASP A 72 -18.79 -12.72 27.04
C ASP A 72 -17.52 -13.59 27.10
N PRO A 73 -17.64 -14.89 27.43
CA PRO A 73 -16.49 -15.79 27.55
C PRO A 73 -15.66 -15.93 26.26
N TYR A 74 -16.31 -15.78 25.10
CA TYR A 74 -15.72 -15.96 23.77
C TYR A 74 -15.18 -14.67 23.15
N LEU A 75 -15.12 -13.58 23.91
CA LEU A 75 -14.75 -12.26 23.39
C LEU A 75 -13.36 -12.25 22.71
N LEU A 76 -12.34 -12.85 23.35
CA LEU A 76 -11.00 -12.93 22.76
C LEU A 76 -10.98 -13.68 21.44
N ILE A 77 -11.72 -14.79 21.35
CA ILE A 77 -11.79 -15.61 20.13
C ILE A 77 -12.42 -14.79 19.00
N LYS A 78 -13.51 -14.07 19.28
CA LYS A 78 -14.16 -13.19 18.30
C LYS A 78 -13.23 -12.06 17.84
N ILE A 79 -12.44 -11.48 18.74
CA ILE A 79 -11.47 -10.43 18.39
C ILE A 79 -10.35 -11.00 17.51
N ILE A 80 -9.74 -12.13 17.91
CA ILE A 80 -8.68 -12.78 17.14
C ILE A 80 -9.19 -13.13 15.74
N LEU A 81 -10.38 -13.74 15.66
CA LEU A 81 -11.00 -14.10 14.41
C LEU A 81 -11.32 -12.85 13.55
N ALA A 82 -11.78 -11.75 14.14
CA ALA A 82 -12.01 -10.50 13.43
C ALA A 82 -10.73 -9.89 12.88
N VAL A 83 -9.63 -9.94 13.64
CA VAL A 83 -8.30 -9.47 13.18
C VAL A 83 -7.80 -10.33 12.02
N VAL A 84 -7.91 -11.66 12.13
CA VAL A 84 -7.50 -12.57 11.05
C VAL A 84 -8.33 -12.35 9.79
N ILE A 85 -9.66 -12.29 9.92
CA ILE A 85 -10.56 -12.08 8.77
C ILE A 85 -10.35 -10.69 8.16
N SER A 86 -10.22 -9.64 8.97
CA SER A 86 -9.96 -8.29 8.46
C SER A 86 -8.63 -8.23 7.69
N LEU A 87 -7.59 -8.92 8.15
CA LEU A 87 -6.32 -9.03 7.42
C LEU A 87 -6.50 -9.76 6.07
N LEU A 88 -7.24 -10.87 6.05
CA LEU A 88 -7.54 -11.59 4.80
C LEU A 88 -8.35 -10.75 3.82
N ILE A 89 -9.39 -10.06 4.29
CA ILE A 89 -10.19 -9.14 3.46
C ILE A 89 -9.33 -8.00 2.94
N PHE A 90 -8.48 -7.41 3.79
CA PHE A 90 -7.55 -6.35 3.39
C PHE A 90 -6.59 -6.85 2.31
N LEU A 91 -6.05 -8.07 2.46
CA LEU A 91 -5.18 -8.69 1.48
C LEU A 91 -5.89 -8.86 0.13
N VAL A 92 -7.14 -9.32 0.14
CA VAL A 92 -7.94 -9.45 -1.09
C VAL A 92 -8.16 -8.09 -1.75
N PHE A 93 -8.56 -7.06 -0.99
CA PHE A 93 -8.70 -5.71 -1.53
C PHE A 93 -7.38 -5.12 -2.04
N GLN A 94 -6.26 -5.41 -1.38
CA GLN A 94 -4.93 -4.99 -1.83
C GLN A 94 -4.56 -5.64 -3.17
N LEU A 95 -4.89 -6.93 -3.37
CA LEU A 95 -4.71 -7.58 -4.65
C LEU A 95 -5.57 -6.94 -5.73
N ILE A 96 -6.86 -6.69 -5.45
CA ILE A 96 -7.78 -6.05 -6.39
C ILE A 96 -7.25 -4.67 -6.79
N THR A 97 -6.87 -3.83 -5.83
CA THR A 97 -6.32 -2.50 -6.13
C THR A 97 -5.03 -2.59 -6.93
N PHE A 98 -4.11 -3.50 -6.61
CA PHE A 98 -2.90 -3.74 -7.39
C PHE A 98 -3.21 -4.07 -8.86
N PHE A 99 -4.19 -4.93 -9.11
CA PHE A 99 -4.63 -5.24 -10.48
C PHE A 99 -5.23 -4.01 -11.16
N LEU A 100 -6.06 -3.21 -10.48
CA LEU A 100 -6.58 -1.97 -11.04
C LEU A 100 -5.45 -0.99 -11.40
N TYR A 101 -4.49 -0.77 -10.49
CA TYR A 101 -3.33 0.09 -10.74
C TYR A 101 -2.53 -0.33 -11.95
N ARG A 102 -2.40 -1.65 -12.16
CA ARG A 102 -1.68 -2.19 -13.31
C ARG A 102 -2.36 -1.82 -14.63
N ILE A 103 -3.69 -1.76 -14.65
CA ILE A 103 -4.48 -1.51 -15.86
C ILE A 103 -4.66 0.00 -16.09
N THR A 104 -4.96 0.77 -15.04
CA THR A 104 -5.32 2.19 -15.14
C THR A 104 -4.14 3.13 -14.89
N GLY A 105 -2.91 2.59 -14.80
CA GLY A 105 -1.71 3.38 -14.54
C GLY A 105 -1.39 4.30 -15.73
N PRO A 106 -1.16 5.61 -15.51
CA PRO A 106 -0.78 6.52 -16.59
C PRO A 106 0.57 6.15 -17.21
N SER A 107 0.81 6.56 -18.45
CA SER A 107 2.11 6.38 -19.12
C SER A 107 3.22 7.08 -18.33
N ARG A 108 4.41 6.46 -18.27
CA ARG A 108 5.57 6.99 -17.53
C ARG A 108 6.11 8.31 -18.10
N TYR A 109 5.79 8.59 -19.37
CA TYR A 109 6.20 9.78 -20.09
C TYR A 109 4.98 10.65 -20.38
N GLY A 110 5.11 11.95 -20.12
CA GLY A 110 4.16 12.94 -20.60
C GLY A 110 4.39 13.27 -22.08
N PRO A 111 3.46 14.01 -22.73
CA PRO A 111 3.53 14.30 -24.17
C PRO A 111 4.81 15.05 -24.61
N LEU A 112 5.44 15.78 -23.69
CA LEU A 112 6.63 16.60 -23.93
C LEU A 112 7.91 16.01 -23.29
N ASP A 113 7.82 14.86 -22.63
CA ASP A 113 8.96 14.28 -21.90
C ASP A 113 9.82 13.41 -22.84
N VAL A 114 11.07 13.82 -23.05
CA VAL A 114 12.09 12.98 -23.72
C VAL A 114 12.62 11.93 -22.74
N PRO A 115 12.82 10.66 -23.15
CA PRO A 115 13.42 9.66 -22.29
C PRO A 115 14.81 10.09 -21.82
N PRO A 116 15.19 9.77 -20.57
CA PRO A 116 16.49 10.17 -20.05
C PRO A 116 17.60 9.51 -20.89
N VAL A 117 18.43 10.34 -21.50
CA VAL A 117 19.60 9.87 -22.24
C VAL A 117 20.62 9.34 -21.24
N ARG A 118 20.84 8.02 -21.23
CA ARG A 118 21.90 7.41 -20.42
C ARG A 118 23.24 7.83 -21.01
N TYR A 119 23.89 8.80 -20.37
CA TYR A 119 25.24 9.20 -20.75
C TYR A 119 26.23 8.10 -20.31
N SER A 120 26.78 7.36 -21.27
CA SER A 120 27.86 6.38 -21.06
C SER A 120 29.19 7.01 -21.49
N GLY A 121 29.68 8.00 -20.74
CA GLY A 121 30.95 8.66 -21.01
C GLY A 121 31.90 8.60 -19.82
N LYS A 122 33.21 8.61 -20.10
CA LYS A 122 34.25 8.60 -19.05
C LYS A 122 34.20 9.91 -18.27
N ARG A 123 34.15 9.80 -16.93
CA ARG A 123 34.17 10.95 -16.02
C ARG A 123 35.52 11.67 -16.16
N TYR A 124 35.51 12.91 -16.62
CA TYR A 124 36.72 13.72 -16.78
C TYR A 124 37.39 13.92 -15.40
N LYS A 125 38.64 13.48 -15.25
CA LYS A 125 39.48 13.82 -14.10
C LYS A 125 40.26 15.08 -14.44
N ARG A 126 40.06 16.14 -13.65
CA ARG A 126 40.97 17.29 -13.60
C ARG A 126 42.18 16.94 -12.76
#